data_AF-A6JIY9-F1
#
_entry.id   AF-A6JIY9-F1
#
_cell.length_a   1.000
_cell.length_b   1.000
_cell.length_c   1.000
_cell.angle_alpha   90.00
_cell.angle_beta   90.00
_cell.angle_gamma   90.00
#
_symmetry.space_group_name_H-M   'P 1'
#
loop_
_entity.id
_entity.type
_entity.pdbx_description
1 polymer ?
#
loop_
_entity_poly.entity_id
_entity_poly.type
_entity_poly.pdbx_seq_one_letter_code
_entity_poly.pdbx_strand_id
1 'polypeptide(L)'
;MLCNVKQHHYLPSLFKHDVWFITFMAAFAFSNGYLASLCMCFGPKKVKPAEAETAGNIMSFFLCLGLALGAVLSFLLRALV
;
A
#
# COMPACT_ATOMS: atom_id res chain seq x y z
N MET A 1 9.07 7.78 6.50
CA MET A 1 10.38 7.56 7.13
C MET A 1 11.29 8.78 7.11
N LEU A 2 11.40 9.52 5.98
CA LEU A 2 12.28 10.70 5.87
C LEU A 2 11.57 12.06 6.15
N CYS A 3 10.26 12.02 6.39
CA CYS A 3 9.45 13.18 6.79
C CYS A 3 9.60 13.45 8.29
N ASN A 4 9.31 14.67 8.71
CA ASN A 4 9.47 15.21 10.07
C ASN A 4 8.71 14.44 11.17
N VAL A 5 9.21 13.26 11.56
CA VAL A 5 8.73 12.47 12.70
C VAL A 5 9.63 12.82 13.89
N LYS A 6 9.04 13.34 14.97
CA LYS A 6 9.77 13.94 16.11
C LYS A 6 10.70 13.00 16.88
N GLN A 7 10.70 11.69 16.62
CA GLN A 7 11.62 10.72 17.22
C GLN A 7 12.57 10.19 16.15
N HIS A 8 13.78 10.75 16.11
CA HIS A 8 14.86 10.28 15.26
C HIS A 8 15.95 9.64 16.14
N HIS A 9 16.13 8.31 16.07
CA HIS A 9 17.30 7.65 16.67
C HIS A 9 18.44 7.43 15.64
N TYR A 10 18.11 7.19 14.34
CA TYR A 10 19.12 6.84 13.31
C TYR A 10 19.05 7.56 11.95
N LEU A 11 17.94 8.23 11.56
CA LEU A 11 17.83 8.94 10.26
C LEU A 11 17.58 10.44 10.45
N PRO A 12 18.31 11.36 9.80
CA PRO A 12 18.01 12.80 9.84
C PRO A 12 16.79 13.17 8.99
N SER A 13 15.99 14.15 9.44
CA SER A 13 14.84 14.68 8.69
C SER A 13 15.29 15.51 7.49
N LEU A 14 15.28 14.90 6.31
CA LEU A 14 15.57 15.57 5.03
C LEU A 14 14.38 16.41 4.53
N PHE A 15 13.14 16.07 4.90
CA PHE A 15 11.93 16.80 4.50
C PHE A 15 11.22 17.41 5.72
N LYS A 16 11.56 18.67 6.04
CA LYS A 16 11.00 19.41 7.19
C LYS A 16 9.58 19.95 6.96
N HIS A 17 9.22 20.23 5.71
CA HIS A 17 7.89 20.76 5.36
C HIS A 17 6.87 19.63 5.17
N ASP A 18 5.76 19.71 5.89
CA ASP A 18 4.64 18.76 5.84
C ASP A 18 4.02 18.63 4.43
N VAL A 19 4.20 19.64 3.57
CA VAL A 19 3.75 19.63 2.17
C VAL A 19 4.30 18.43 1.40
N TRP A 20 5.56 18.06 1.62
CA TRP A 20 6.17 16.90 0.97
C TRP A 20 5.52 15.60 1.43
N PHE A 21 5.25 15.48 2.73
CA PHE A 21 4.55 14.32 3.28
C PHE A 21 3.16 14.17 2.67
N ILE A 22 2.38 15.25 2.62
CA ILE A 22 1.04 15.27 2.03
C ILE A 22 1.09 14.88 0.55
N THR A 23 2.05 15.42 -0.20
CA THR A 23 2.20 15.12 -1.64
C THR A 23 2.54 13.64 -1.88
N PHE A 24 3.48 13.08 -1.11
CA PHE A 24 3.83 11.66 -1.24
C PHE A 24 2.68 10.74 -0.80
N MET A 25 1.98 11.07 0.29
CA MET A 25 0.81 10.32 0.73
C MET A 25 -0.32 10.35 -0.28
N ALA A 26 -0.59 11.51 -0.88
CA ALA A 26 -1.61 11.65 -1.92
C ALA A 26 -1.25 10.83 -3.17
N ALA A 27 -0.02 10.94 -3.67
CA ALA A 27 0.44 10.16 -4.82
C ALA A 27 0.42 8.64 -4.53
N PHE A 28 0.83 8.23 -3.33
CA PHE A 28 0.82 6.83 -2.91
C PHE A 28 -0.61 6.28 -2.76
N ALA A 29 -1.50 7.04 -2.12
CA ALA A 29 -2.90 6.63 -1.96
C ALA A 29 -3.62 6.55 -3.30
N PHE A 30 -3.42 7.54 -4.17
CA PHE A 30 -4.03 7.57 -5.50
C PHE A 30 -3.54 6.42 -6.38
N SER A 31 -2.22 6.19 -6.44
CA SER A 31 -1.66 5.09 -7.22
C SER A 31 -2.14 3.72 -6.72
N ASN A 32 -2.12 3.47 -5.41
CA ASN A 32 -2.62 2.21 -4.86
C ASN A 32 -4.11 2.01 -5.11
N GLY A 33 -4.94 3.03 -4.86
CA GLY A 33 -6.39 2.94 -5.08
C GLY A 33 -6.71 2.67 -6.55
N TYR A 34 -6.08 3.43 -7.45
CA TYR A 34 -6.31 3.29 -8.89
C TYR A 34 -5.84 1.94 -9.42
N LEU A 35 -4.61 1.51 -9.10
CA LEU A 35 -4.09 0.21 -9.54
C LEU A 35 -4.90 -0.95 -8.94
N ALA A 36 -5.27 -0.89 -7.67
CA ALA A 36 -6.05 -1.96 -7.03
C ALA A 36 -7.42 -2.12 -7.70
N SER A 37 -8.14 -1.02 -7.95
CA SER A 37 -9.42 -1.05 -8.66
C SER A 37 -9.28 -1.58 -10.09
N LEU A 38 -8.24 -1.15 -10.83
CA LEU A 38 -7.97 -1.67 -12.17
C LEU A 38 -7.72 -3.19 -12.14
N CYS A 39 -6.87 -3.66 -11.22
CA CYS A 39 -6.61 -5.09 -11.06
C CYS A 39 -7.91 -5.85 -10.77
N MET A 40 -8.71 -5.42 -9.78
CA MET A 40 -9.96 -6.10 -9.42
C MET A 40 -11.03 -6.06 -10.50
N CYS A 41 -11.11 -4.99 -11.31
CA CYS A 41 -12.09 -4.89 -12.40
C CYS A 41 -11.66 -5.63 -13.67
N PHE A 42 -10.36 -5.69 -13.98
CA PHE A 42 -9.84 -6.32 -15.21
C PHE A 42 -9.36 -7.75 -15.01
N GLY A 43 -9.00 -8.16 -13.79
CA GLY A 43 -8.54 -9.51 -13.48
C GLY A 43 -9.57 -10.60 -13.82
N PRO A 44 -10.83 -10.50 -13.33
CA PRO A 44 -11.87 -11.48 -13.64
C PRO A 44 -12.27 -11.52 -15.12
N LYS A 45 -12.01 -10.43 -15.88
CA LYS A 45 -12.26 -10.36 -17.33
C LYS A 45 -11.23 -11.12 -18.17
N LYS A 46 -10.10 -11.54 -17.58
CA LYS A 46 -9.05 -12.32 -18.25
C LYS A 46 -9.26 -13.84 -18.14
N VAL A 47 -10.22 -14.28 -17.34
CA VAL A 47 -10.56 -15.70 -17.15
C VAL A 47 -11.91 -16.02 -17.80
N LYS A 48 -12.21 -17.31 -17.95
CA LYS A 48 -13.53 -17.75 -18.45
C LYS A 48 -14.62 -17.29 -17.46
N PRO A 49 -15.83 -16.95 -17.94
CA PRO A 49 -16.92 -16.49 -17.07
C PRO A 49 -17.24 -17.45 -15.93
N ALA A 50 -17.11 -18.76 -16.17
CA ALA A 50 -17.33 -19.80 -15.17
C ALA A 50 -16.31 -19.80 -14.02
N GLU A 51 -15.12 -19.22 -14.22
CA GLU A 51 -14.06 -19.17 -13.20
C GLU A 51 -13.78 -17.75 -12.69
N ALA A 52 -14.55 -16.77 -13.15
CA ALA A 52 -14.41 -15.37 -12.77
C ALA A 52 -14.66 -15.16 -11.26
N GLU A 53 -15.59 -15.92 -10.67
CA GLU A 53 -15.88 -15.87 -9.24
C GLU A 53 -14.69 -16.39 -8.40
N THR A 54 -14.12 -17.54 -8.78
CA THR A 54 -12.94 -18.10 -8.12
C THR A 54 -11.72 -17.18 -8.25
N ALA A 55 -11.52 -16.60 -9.44
CA ALA A 55 -10.47 -15.60 -9.65
C ALA A 55 -10.67 -14.37 -8.74
N GLY A 56 -11.89 -13.85 -8.62
CA GLY A 56 -12.20 -12.74 -7.72
C GLY A 56 -11.87 -13.04 -6.25
N ASN A 57 -12.15 -14.27 -5.78
CA ASN A 57 -11.77 -14.70 -4.43
C ASN A 57 -10.25 -14.75 -4.23
N ILE A 58 -9.50 -15.29 -5.18
CA ILE A 58 -8.03 -15.32 -5.11
C ILE A 58 -7.46 -13.90 -5.07
N MET A 59 -8.01 -12.99 -5.87
CA MET A 59 -7.58 -11.59 -5.89
C MET A 59 -7.83 -10.88 -4.55
N SER A 60 -8.99 -11.13 -3.93
CA SER A 60 -9.30 -10.60 -2.60
C SER A 60 -8.39 -11.18 -1.52
N PHE A 61 -8.04 -12.47 -1.61
CA PHE A 61 -7.08 -13.10 -0.71
C PHE A 61 -5.71 -12.43 -0.79
N PHE A 62 -5.17 -12.22 -1.99
CA PHE A 62 -3.87 -11.56 -2.17
C PHE A 62 -3.89 -10.09 -1.71
N LEU A 63 -5.02 -9.39 -1.87
CA LEU A 63 -5.18 -8.05 -1.31
C LEU A 63 -5.07 -8.08 0.22
N CYS A 64 -5.83 -8.95 0.88
CA CYS A 64 -5.80 -9.11 2.34
C CYS A 64 -4.41 -9.54 2.84
N LEU A 65 -3.74 -10.44 2.12
CA LEU A 65 -2.38 -10.86 2.43
C LEU A 65 -1.40 -9.69 2.34
N GLY A 66 -1.50 -8.86 1.29
CA GLY A 66 -0.70 -7.64 1.14
C GLY A 66 -0.92 -6.65 2.28
N LEU A 67 -2.17 -6.47 2.73
CA LEU A 67 -2.50 -5.63 3.88
C LEU A 67 -1.92 -6.20 5.18
N ALA A 68 -2.02 -7.51 5.40
CA ALA A 68 -1.47 -8.17 6.58
C ALA A 68 0.06 -8.06 6.63
N LEU A 69 0.73 -8.33 5.51
CA LEU A 69 2.19 -8.16 5.39
C LEU A 69 2.60 -6.70 5.60
N GLY A 70 1.86 -5.75 5.03
CA GLY A 70 2.09 -4.32 5.23
C GLY A 70 1.95 -3.91 6.71
N ALA A 71 1.00 -4.49 7.44
CA ALA A 71 0.85 -4.26 8.87
C ALA A 71 2.05 -4.81 9.67
N VAL A 72 2.46 -6.06 9.41
CA VAL A 72 3.63 -6.68 10.06
C VAL A 72 4.90 -5.87 9.80
N LEU A 73 5.13 -5.47 8.55
CA LEU A 73 6.24 -4.60 8.19
C LEU A 73 6.15 -3.24 8.89
N SER A 74 4.97 -2.65 9.03
CA SER A 74 4.79 -1.39 9.75
C SER A 74 5.20 -1.50 11.22
N PHE A 75 4.90 -2.62 11.88
CA PHE A 75 5.35 -2.88 13.25
C PHE A 75 6.88 -3.04 13.32
N LEU A 76 7.49 -3.81 12.41
CA LEU A 76 8.95 -3.96 12.32
C LEU A 76 9.65 -2.63 12.08
N LEU A 77 9.15 -1.84 11.14
CA LEU A 77 9.68 -0.53 10.80
C LEU A 77 9.52 0.48 11.94
N ARG A 78 8.44 0.38 12.72
CA ARG A 78 8.27 1.16 13.96
C ARG A 78 9.22 0.73 15.08
N ALA A 79 9.63 -0.54 15.12
CA ALA A 79 10.65 -1.00 16.04
C ALA A 79 12.07 -0.55 15.63
N LEU A 80 12.28 -0.24 14.35
CA LEU A 80 13.56 0.21 13.80
C LEU A 80 13.78 1.73 13.89
N VAL A 81 12.71 2.53 13.83
CA VAL A 81 12.72 4.01 13.93
C VAL A 81 12.77 4.46 15.39
#